data_AF-A0A937HR84-F1
#
_entry.id   AF-A0A937HR84-F1
#
_cell.length_a   1.000
_cell.length_b   1.000
_cell.length_c   1.000
_cell.angle_alpha   90.00
_cell.angle_beta   90.00
_cell.angle_gamma   90.00
#
_symmetry.space_group_name_H-M   'P 1'
#
loop_
_entity.id
_entity.type
_entity.pdbx_description
1 polymer ?
#
loop_
_entity_poly.entity_id
_entity_poly.type
_entity_poly.pdbx_seq_one_letter_code
_entity_poly.pdbx_strand_id
1 'polypeptide(L)' 'YSSDGLIEAISINDHKSFAVAIQWHAEFHPERDENHLNRLLFQKFGEACRQFYAAKT' A
#
# COMPACT_ATOMS: atom_id res chain seq x y z
N TYR A 1 -2.06 -12.65 -5.94
CA TYR A 1 -1.73 -13.34 -7.20
C TYR A 1 -3.00 -13.36 -8.02
N SER A 2 -2.89 -13.10 -9.32
CA SER A 2 -3.99 -13.26 -10.27
C SER A 2 -4.12 -14.73 -10.69
N SER A 3 -5.25 -15.11 -11.30
CA SER A 3 -5.50 -16.48 -11.76
C SER A 3 -4.58 -16.94 -12.91
N ASP A 4 -3.95 -16.00 -13.60
CA ASP A 4 -3.00 -16.24 -14.71
C ASP A 4 -1.53 -16.30 -14.25
N GLY A 5 -1.27 -16.13 -12.95
CA GLY A 5 0.09 -16.19 -12.40
C GLY A 5 0.88 -14.87 -12.53
N LEU A 6 0.25 -13.79 -12.99
CA LEU A 6 0.88 -12.46 -12.98
C LEU A 6 1.12 -11.96 -11.54
N ILE A 7 2.28 -11.33 -11.34
CA ILE A 7 2.62 -10.70 -10.07
C ILE A 7 1.92 -9.35 -9.98
N GLU A 8 0.95 -9.26 -9.08
CA GLU A 8 0.13 -8.05 -8.89
C GLU A 8 0.63 -7.13 -7.76
N ALA A 9 1.44 -7.66 -6.85
CA ALA A 9 1.99 -6.90 -5.75
C ALA A 9 3.29 -7.52 -5.25
N ILE A 10 4.21 -6.67 -4.80
CA ILE A 10 5.46 -7.05 -4.15
C ILE A 10 5.66 -6.23 -2.87
N SER A 11 6.43 -6.78 -1.95
CA SER A 11 6.93 -6.07 -0.78
C SER A 11 8.39 -6.41 -0.53
N ILE A 12 9.11 -5.52 0.16
CA ILE A 12 10.49 -5.76 0.57
C ILE A 12 10.47 -6.33 1.99
N ASN A 13 10.79 -7.63 2.13
CA ASN A 13 10.66 -8.36 3.40
C ASN A 13 11.42 -7.72 4.57
N ASP A 14 12.66 -7.27 4.35
CA ASP A 14 13.51 -6.72 5.41
C ASP A 14 13.43 -5.19 5.54
N HIS A 15 12.43 -4.56 4.90
CA HIS A 15 12.23 -3.13 5.05
C HIS A 15 11.52 -2.80 6.37
N LYS A 16 12.12 -1.92 7.18
CA LYS A 16 11.67 -1.61 8.55
C LYS A 16 10.35 -0.83 8.67
N SER A 17 9.68 -0.56 7.56
CA SER A 17 8.49 0.28 7.46
C SER A 17 7.70 -0.14 6.21
N PHE A 18 6.85 0.73 5.67
CA PHE A 18 6.01 0.43 4.53
C PHE A 18 6.80 0.44 3.20
N ALA A 19 6.99 -0.74 2.61
CA ALA A 19 7.57 -0.94 1.27
C ALA A 19 6.75 -1.94 0.49
N VAL A 20 5.70 -1.45 -0.16
CA VAL A 20 4.77 -2.23 -0.99
C VAL A 20 4.65 -1.54 -2.35
N ALA A 21 4.71 -2.30 -3.43
CA ALA A 21 4.36 -1.87 -4.77
C ALA A 21 3.24 -2.77 -5.32
N ILE A 22 2.33 -2.16 -6.05
CA ILE A 22 1.15 -2.81 -6.64
C ILE A 22 1.13 -2.53 -8.14
N GLN A 23 0.55 -3.43 -8.92
CA GLN A 23 0.43 -3.29 -10.36
C GLN A 23 -0.84 -2.54 -10.78
N TRP A 24 -1.92 -2.62 -9.98
CA TRP A 24 -3.17 -1.93 -10.26
C TRP A 24 -3.16 -0.47 -9.80
N HIS A 25 -4.13 0.28 -10.31
CA HIS A 25 -4.33 1.70 -10.00
C HIS A 25 -5.11 1.88 -8.69
N ALA A 26 -4.41 1.91 -7.54
CA ALA A 26 -5.08 2.15 -6.26
C ALA A 26 -5.66 3.57 -6.12
N GLU A 27 -5.17 4.54 -6.89
CA GLU A 27 -5.67 5.90 -6.88
C GLU A 27 -7.08 6.03 -7.47
N PHE A 28 -7.57 5.02 -8.19
CA PHE A 28 -8.89 5.04 -8.77
C PHE A 28 -9.98 4.89 -7.71
N HIS A 29 -10.67 6.00 -7.42
CA HIS A 29 -11.82 6.09 -6.52
C HIS A 29 -11.70 5.32 -5.19
N PRO A 30 -10.64 5.55 -4.37
CA PRO A 30 -10.46 4.86 -3.09
C PRO A 30 -11.55 5.19 -2.06
N GLU A 31 -12.31 6.26 -2.25
CA GLU A 31 -13.44 6.63 -1.40
C GLU A 31 -14.60 5.63 -1.50
N ARG A 32 -14.74 4.92 -2.62
CA ARG A 32 -15.84 3.98 -2.86
C ARG A 32 -15.64 2.68 -2.09
N ASP A 33 -16.75 2.08 -1.66
CA ASP A 33 -16.72 0.87 -0.83
C ASP A 33 -16.18 -0.35 -1.59
N GLU A 34 -16.43 -0.45 -2.90
CA GLU A 34 -15.85 -1.52 -3.74
C GLU A 34 -14.31 -1.46 -3.80
N ASN A 35 -13.72 -0.29 -3.55
CA ASN A 35 -12.27 -0.05 -3.59
C ASN A 35 -11.67 0.05 -2.18
N HIS A 36 -12.27 -0.60 -1.18
CA HIS A 36 -11.81 -0.53 0.21
C HIS A 36 -10.31 -0.82 0.38
N LEU A 37 -9.76 -1.79 -0.36
CA LEU A 37 -8.34 -2.12 -0.32
C LEU A 37 -7.45 -0.94 -0.74
N ASN A 38 -7.86 -0.20 -1.76
CA ASN A 38 -7.13 0.97 -2.24
C ASN A 38 -7.03 2.04 -1.15
N ARG A 39 -8.17 2.32 -0.48
CA ARG A 39 -8.22 3.24 0.66
C ARG A 39 -7.26 2.80 1.76
N LEU A 40 -7.27 1.52 2.09
CA LEU A 40 -6.45 0.97 3.16
C LEU A 40 -4.95 1.07 2.85
N LEU A 41 -4.54 0.83 1.60
CA LEU A 41 -3.15 1.00 1.18
C LEU A 41 -2.64 2.42 1.40
N PHE A 42 -3.41 3.42 0.98
CA PHE A 42 -3.05 4.83 1.22
C PHE A 42 -3.05 5.19 2.70
N GLN A 43 -4.01 4.69 3.48
CA GLN A 43 -4.05 4.91 4.93
C GLN A 43 -2.80 4.35 5.61
N LYS A 44 -2.41 3.10 5.29
CA LYS A 44 -1.23 2.44 5.85
C LYS A 44 0.08 3.09 5.41
N PHE A 45 0.16 3.51 4.15
CA PHE A 45 1.28 4.33 3.68
C PHE A 45 1.39 5.64 4.46
N GLY A 46 0.28 6.37 4.62
CA GLY A 46 0.26 7.62 5.40
C GLY A 46 0.60 7.44 6.87
N GLU A 47 0.15 6.35 7.50
CA GLU A 47 0.56 5.97 8.87
C GLU A 47 2.07 5.77 8.97
N ALA A 48 2.66 5.04 8.03
CA ALA A 48 4.10 4.80 7.98
C ALA A 48 4.91 6.09 7.79
N CYS A 49 4.44 7.01 6.94
CA CYS A 49 5.06 8.33 6.78
C CYS A 49 5.03 9.14 8.09
N ARG A 50 3.91 9.13 8.82
CA ARG A 50 3.80 9.82 10.12
C ARG A 50 4.70 9.19 11.19
N GLN A 51 4.76 7.87 11.26
CA GLN A 51 5.67 7.15 12.16
C GLN A 51 7.13 7.48 11.87
N PHE A 52 7.51 7.50 10.58
CA PHE A 52 8.86 7.89 10.17
C PHE A 52 9.20 9.33 10.59
N TYR A 53 8.25 10.26 10.41
CA TYR A 53 8.44 11.64 10.87
C TYR A 53 8.60 11.73 12.39
N ALA A 54 7.73 11.08 13.16
CA ALA A 54 7.78 11.08 14.62
C ALA A 54 9.06 10.43 15.19
N ALA A 55 9.64 9.45 14.49
CA ALA A 55 10.91 8.83 14.88
C ALA A 55 12.15 9.69 14.54
N LYS A 56 12.00 10.73 13.72
CA LYS A 56 13.08 11.68 13.39
C LYS A 56 13.17 12.84 14.38
N THR A 57 12.07 13.16 15.06
CA THR A 57 11.97 14.20 16.10
C THR A 57 12.32 13.62 17.46
#